data_AF-A0A7K2KMU4-F1
#
_entry.id   AF-A0A7K2KMU4-F1
#
_cell.length_a   1.000
_cell.length_b   1.000
_cell.length_c   1.000
_cell.angle_alpha   90.00
_cell.angle_beta   90.00
_cell.angle_gamma   90.00
#
_symmetry.space_group_name_H-M   'P 1'
#
loop_
_entity.id
_entity.type
_entity.pdbx_description
1 polymer ?
#
loop_
_entity_poly.entity_id
_entity_poly.type
_entity_poly.pdbx_seq_one_letter_code
_entity_poly.pdbx_strand_id
1 'polypeptide(L)'
;MVAAVRRGDAAAVAGLLEAGAAPDTLADDGLPVLCLAVASRDAEVASALVEGGADPDRPLPDGSTPLVRAVDGGSRAVAAAVLGREPRLRLPEAERERLLALARRWYER
;
A
#
# COMPACT_ATOMS: atom_id res chain seq x y z
N MET A 1 7.04 -3.00 -14.09
CA MET A 1 6.41 -2.71 -12.79
C MET A 1 4.96 -2.26 -12.95
N VAL A 2 4.68 -1.02 -13.39
CA VAL A 2 3.32 -0.47 -13.52
C VAL A 2 2.34 -1.39 -14.26
N ALA A 3 2.74 -1.95 -15.41
CA ALA A 3 1.89 -2.83 -16.19
C ALA A 3 1.53 -4.16 -15.48
N ALA A 4 2.43 -4.69 -14.64
CA ALA A 4 2.16 -5.91 -13.86
C ALA A 4 1.15 -5.62 -12.75
N VAL A 5 1.34 -4.49 -12.05
CA VAL A 5 0.41 -4.00 -11.01
C VAL A 5 -0.99 -3.74 -11.57
N ARG A 6 -1.10 -3.08 -12.74
CA ARG A 6 -2.40 -2.85 -13.40
C ARG A 6 -3.12 -4.14 -13.80
N ARG A 7 -2.38 -5.22 -14.03
CA ARG A 7 -2.94 -6.53 -14.39
C ARG A 7 -3.30 -7.39 -13.18
N GLY A 8 -2.95 -6.97 -11.95
CA GLY A 8 -3.12 -7.79 -10.75
C GLY A 8 -2.14 -8.97 -10.69
N ASP A 9 -1.01 -8.89 -11.40
CA ASP A 9 -0.08 -10.01 -11.53
C ASP A 9 1.00 -9.96 -10.44
N ALA A 10 0.66 -10.44 -9.24
CA ALA A 10 1.54 -10.44 -8.08
C ALA A 10 2.85 -11.23 -8.33
N ALA A 11 2.79 -12.33 -9.11
CA ALA A 11 3.97 -13.13 -9.44
C ALA A 11 4.94 -12.35 -10.34
N ALA A 12 4.43 -11.66 -11.36
CA ALA A 12 5.27 -10.79 -12.19
C ALA A 12 5.81 -9.59 -11.41
N VAL A 13 5.06 -9.05 -10.45
CA VAL A 13 5.54 -8.00 -9.54
C VAL A 13 6.71 -8.50 -8.70
N ALA A 14 6.56 -9.65 -8.04
CA ALA A 14 7.62 -10.26 -7.23
C ALA A 14 8.90 -10.52 -8.06
N GLY A 15 8.77 -11.16 -9.24
CA GLY A 15 9.91 -11.43 -10.11
C GLY A 15 10.62 -10.17 -10.61
N LEU A 16 9.88 -9.07 -10.84
CA LEU A 16 10.49 -7.79 -11.19
C LEU A 16 11.26 -7.18 -10.01
N LEU A 17 10.74 -7.30 -8.78
CA LEU A 17 11.40 -6.80 -7.56
C LEU A 17 12.68 -7.60 -7.27
N GLU A 18 12.63 -8.92 -7.41
CA GLU A 18 13.80 -9.80 -7.31
C GLU A 18 14.87 -9.45 -8.36
N ALA A 19 14.47 -9.03 -9.55
CA ALA A 19 15.37 -8.54 -10.59
C ALA A 19 15.92 -7.12 -10.33
N GLY A 20 15.60 -6.51 -9.18
CA GLY A 20 16.09 -5.19 -8.77
C GLY A 20 15.25 -4.01 -9.26
N ALA A 21 14.01 -4.24 -9.72
CA ALA A 21 13.10 -3.14 -10.03
C ALA A 21 12.80 -2.33 -8.76
N ALA A 22 12.70 -1.00 -8.90
CA ALA A 22 12.37 -0.14 -7.78
C ALA A 22 10.93 -0.38 -7.31
N PRO A 23 10.69 -0.72 -6.02
CA PRO A 23 9.34 -0.98 -5.51
C PRO A 23 8.47 0.28 -5.48
N ASP A 24 9.09 1.44 -5.30
CA ASP A 24 8.46 2.75 -5.26
C ASP A 24 8.34 3.43 -6.63
N THR A 25 8.32 2.63 -7.70
CA THR A 25 8.09 3.10 -9.08
C THR A 25 6.80 3.94 -9.11
N LEU A 26 6.83 5.05 -9.84
CA LEU A 26 5.64 5.89 -10.05
C LEU A 26 4.86 5.42 -11.28
N ALA A 27 3.54 5.44 -11.18
CA ALA A 27 2.63 5.25 -12.31
C ALA A 27 2.45 6.56 -13.10
N ASP A 28 1.64 6.50 -14.17
CA ASP A 28 1.44 7.63 -15.10
C ASP A 28 0.77 8.85 -14.44
N ASP A 29 0.07 8.64 -13.32
CA ASP A 29 -0.55 9.68 -12.50
C ASP A 29 0.41 10.28 -11.46
N GLY A 30 1.69 9.86 -11.45
CA GLY A 30 2.71 10.31 -10.53
C GLY A 30 2.62 9.69 -9.13
N LEU A 31 1.74 8.72 -8.91
CA LEU A 31 1.60 8.04 -7.63
C LEU A 31 2.44 6.76 -7.58
N PRO A 32 2.93 6.34 -6.40
CA PRO A 32 3.58 5.04 -6.24
C PRO A 32 2.68 3.91 -6.72
N VAL A 33 3.27 2.87 -7.32
CA VAL A 33 2.51 1.69 -7.78
C VAL A 33 1.75 0.98 -6.66
N LEU A 34 2.17 1.14 -5.40
CA LEU A 34 1.42 0.69 -4.23
C LEU A 34 0.03 1.35 -4.14
N CYS A 35 -0.09 2.63 -4.51
CA CYS A 35 -1.38 3.32 -4.56
C CYS A 35 -2.32 2.73 -5.61
N LEU A 36 -1.80 2.25 -6.75
CA LEU A 36 -2.61 1.56 -7.75
C LEU A 36 -3.17 0.24 -7.20
N ALA A 37 -2.33 -0.56 -6.53
CA ALA A 37 -2.77 -1.80 -5.89
C ALA A 37 -3.85 -1.54 -4.84
N VAL A 38 -3.65 -0.49 -4.02
CA VAL A 38 -4.62 -0.05 -3.01
C VAL A 38 -5.95 0.38 -3.65
N ALA A 39 -5.91 1.21 -4.70
CA ALA A 39 -7.10 1.68 -5.40
C ALA A 39 -7.89 0.53 -6.05
N SER A 40 -7.19 -0.46 -6.60
CA SER A 40 -7.77 -1.68 -7.17
C SER A 40 -8.25 -2.69 -6.12
N ARG A 41 -8.00 -2.42 -4.83
CA ARG A 41 -8.25 -3.34 -3.71
C ARG A 41 -7.56 -4.69 -3.83
N ASP A 42 -6.41 -4.71 -4.50
CA ASP A 42 -5.63 -5.91 -4.75
C ASP A 42 -4.63 -6.16 -3.62
N ALA A 43 -5.03 -7.01 -2.66
CA ALA A 43 -4.22 -7.31 -1.48
C ALA A 43 -2.96 -8.14 -1.83
N GLU A 44 -3.02 -8.98 -2.85
CA GLU A 44 -1.90 -9.85 -3.25
C GLU A 44 -0.78 -9.01 -3.86
N VAL A 45 -1.12 -8.12 -4.79
CA VAL A 45 -0.15 -7.17 -5.36
C VAL A 45 0.36 -6.19 -4.31
N ALA A 46 -0.50 -5.70 -3.41
CA ALA A 46 -0.06 -4.83 -2.33
C ALA A 46 0.95 -5.54 -1.41
N SER A 47 0.72 -6.82 -1.07
CA SER A 47 1.66 -7.62 -0.26
C SER A 47 2.99 -7.78 -0.98
N ALA A 48 2.97 -8.18 -2.26
CA ALA A 48 4.19 -8.36 -3.05
C ALA A 48 5.03 -7.07 -3.14
N LEU A 49 4.37 -5.92 -3.32
CA LEU A 49 5.06 -4.62 -3.33
C LEU A 49 5.69 -4.27 -1.99
N VAL A 50 4.97 -4.45 -0.87
CA VAL A 50 5.49 -4.16 0.47
C VAL A 50 6.60 -5.12 0.87
N GLU A 51 6.47 -6.41 0.53
CA GLU A 51 7.52 -7.42 0.74
C GLU A 51 8.78 -7.11 -0.06
N GLY A 52 8.64 -6.58 -1.28
CA GLY A 52 9.77 -6.08 -2.06
C GLY A 52 10.26 -4.68 -1.68
N GLY A 53 9.76 -4.11 -0.56
CA GLY A 53 10.28 -2.88 0.03
C GLY A 53 9.59 -1.59 -0.40
N ALA A 54 8.37 -1.64 -0.94
CA ALA A 54 7.59 -0.42 -1.20
C ALA A 54 7.28 0.28 0.12
N ASP A 55 7.37 1.61 0.14
CA ASP A 55 7.13 2.40 1.36
C ASP A 55 5.62 2.70 1.52
N PRO A 56 4.93 2.08 2.50
CA PRO A 56 3.51 2.32 2.74
C PRO A 56 3.23 3.70 3.35
N ASP A 57 4.24 4.37 3.89
CA ASP A 57 4.14 5.68 4.55
C ASP A 57 4.63 6.83 3.67
N ARG A 58 4.96 6.55 2.40
CA ARG A 58 5.44 7.57 1.48
C ARG A 58 4.42 8.73 1.39
N PRO A 59 4.83 9.98 1.68
CA PRO A 59 3.96 11.13 1.52
C PRO A 59 3.54 11.31 0.06
N LEU A 60 2.24 11.49 -0.15
CA LEU A 60 1.64 11.73 -1.46
C LEU A 60 1.34 13.21 -1.66
N PRO A 61 1.12 13.68 -2.91
CA PRO A 61 0.87 15.09 -3.21
C PRO A 61 -0.36 15.69 -2.51
N ASP A 62 -1.33 14.86 -2.12
CA ASP A 62 -2.53 15.27 -1.40
C ASP A 62 -2.36 15.25 0.13
N GLY A 63 -1.15 14.97 0.63
CA GLY A 63 -0.83 14.84 2.05
C GLY A 63 -1.18 13.49 2.68
N SER A 64 -1.76 12.55 1.93
CA SER A 64 -2.02 11.18 2.40
C SER A 64 -0.80 10.27 2.23
N THR A 65 -0.92 9.02 2.67
CA THR A 65 0.04 7.93 2.39
C THR A 65 -0.70 6.74 1.76
N PRO A 66 0.02 5.80 1.08
CA PRO A 66 -0.58 4.55 0.62
C PRO A 66 -1.36 3.79 1.71
N LEU A 67 -0.82 3.75 2.94
CA LEU A 67 -1.49 3.13 4.09
C LEU A 67 -2.79 3.85 4.48
N VAL A 68 -2.76 5.19 4.54
CA VAL A 68 -3.98 5.98 4.85
C VAL A 68 -5.06 5.69 3.83
N ARG A 69 -4.74 5.66 2.53
CA ARG A 69 -5.69 5.33 1.48
C ARG A 69 -6.24 3.90 1.59
N ALA A 70 -5.42 2.94 2.00
CA ALA A 70 -5.85 1.55 2.19
C ALA A 70 -6.87 1.43 3.34
N VAL A 71 -6.65 2.16 4.42
CA VAL A 71 -7.55 2.16 5.58
C VAL A 71 -8.84 2.94 5.31
N ASP A 72 -8.74 4.14 4.71
CA ASP A 72 -9.91 4.93 4.30
C ASP A 72 -10.77 4.20 3.25
N GLY A 73 -10.15 3.40 2.38
CA GLY A 73 -10.83 2.55 1.40
C GLY A 73 -11.65 1.41 2.00
N GLY A 74 -11.52 1.14 3.31
CA GLY A 74 -12.31 0.19 4.08
C GLY A 74 -11.99 -1.29 3.84
N SER A 75 -10.94 -1.61 3.07
CA SER A 75 -10.55 -2.98 2.78
C SER A 75 -9.55 -3.48 3.82
N ARG A 76 -10.03 -4.24 4.81
CA ARG A 76 -9.19 -4.89 5.83
C ARG A 76 -8.04 -5.69 5.24
N ALA A 77 -8.30 -6.43 4.15
CA ALA A 77 -7.29 -7.28 3.51
C ALA A 77 -6.15 -6.45 2.91
N VAL A 78 -6.48 -5.36 2.21
CA VAL A 78 -5.49 -4.46 1.62
C VAL A 78 -4.75 -3.70 2.70
N ALA A 79 -5.44 -3.19 3.71
CA ALA A 79 -4.79 -2.53 4.84
C ALA A 79 -3.80 -3.46 5.56
N ALA A 80 -4.16 -4.75 5.75
CA ALA A 80 -3.26 -5.73 6.33
C ALA A 80 -2.05 -6.02 5.43
N ALA A 81 -2.25 -6.14 4.11
CA ALA A 81 -1.16 -6.32 3.16
C ALA A 81 -0.19 -5.13 3.15
N VAL A 82 -0.73 -3.90 3.17
CA VAL A 82 0.07 -2.66 3.18
C VAL A 82 0.83 -2.48 4.50
N LEU A 83 0.27 -2.95 5.63
CA LEU A 83 0.92 -2.90 6.94
C LEU A 83 2.20 -3.74 7.00
N GLY A 84 2.25 -4.82 6.22
CA GLY A 84 3.35 -5.79 6.22
C GLY A 84 3.50 -6.53 7.57
N ARG A 85 4.57 -7.34 7.68
CA ARG A 85 4.85 -8.14 8.90
C ARG A 85 5.58 -7.34 9.98
N GLU A 86 6.27 -6.26 9.62
CA GLU A 86 6.94 -5.33 10.54
C GLU A 86 6.54 -3.88 10.22
N PRO A 87 5.43 -3.38 10.80
CA PRO A 87 4.99 -2.01 10.55
C PRO A 87 6.00 -1.00 11.13
N ARG A 88 6.88 -0.44 10.29
CA ARG A 88 7.72 0.71 10.64
C ARG A 88 6.99 2.00 10.31
N LEU A 89 5.88 2.25 11.02
CA LEU A 89 4.98 3.36 10.75
C LEU A 89 5.61 4.73 11.03
N ARG A 90 6.01 5.43 9.98
CA ARG A 90 6.52 6.82 9.99
C ARG A 90 5.39 7.82 9.75
N LEU A 91 4.33 7.71 10.54
CA LEU A 91 3.15 8.56 10.42
C LEU A 91 3.13 9.69 11.48
N PRO A 92 2.63 10.89 11.15
CA PRO A 92 2.28 11.90 12.15
C PRO A 92 1.30 11.36 13.19
N GLU A 93 1.34 11.90 14.42
CA GLU A 93 0.49 11.44 15.53
C GLU A 93 -1.01 11.48 15.20
N ALA A 94 -1.48 12.59 14.62
CA ALA A 94 -2.88 12.73 14.20
C ALA A 94 -3.32 11.65 13.20
N GLU A 95 -2.44 11.27 12.27
CA GLU A 95 -2.73 10.24 11.27
C GLU A 95 -2.75 8.85 11.91
N ARG A 96 -1.85 8.60 12.87
CA ARG A 96 -1.82 7.37 13.66
C ARG A 96 -3.08 7.20 14.49
N GLU A 97 -3.54 8.25 15.17
CA GLU A 97 -4.78 8.24 15.95
C GLU A 97 -6.00 7.97 15.05
N ARG A 98 -6.07 8.61 13.88
CA ARG A 98 -7.13 8.39 12.90
C ARG A 98 -7.16 6.94 12.43
N LEU A 99 -6.01 6.37 12.07
CA LEU A 99 -5.89 4.96 11.65
C LEU A 99 -6.34 4.00 12.76
N LEU A 100 -5.94 4.25 14.01
CA LEU A 100 -6.37 3.45 15.17
C LEU A 100 -7.87 3.52 15.39
N ALA A 101 -8.48 4.71 15.26
CA ALA A 101 -9.92 4.89 15.38
C ALA A 101 -10.69 4.12 14.27
N LEU A 102 -10.19 4.16 13.03
CA LEU A 102 -10.78 3.40 11.91
C LEU A 102 -10.64 1.89 12.10
N ALA A 103 -9.47 1.42 12.54
CA ALA A 103 -9.24 0.00 12.82
C ALA A 103 -10.16 -0.52 13.94
N ARG A 104 -10.39 0.26 15.00
CA ARG A 104 -11.36 -0.07 16.06
C ARG A 104 -12.78 -0.23 15.51
N ARG A 105 -13.20 0.70 14.65
CA ARG A 105 -14.52 0.67 14.00
C ARG A 105 -14.76 -0.59 13.16
N TRP A 106 -13.70 -1.25 12.71
CA TRP A 106 -13.83 -2.52 12.02
C TRP A 106 -14.22 -3.67 12.97
N TYR A 107 -13.73 -3.67 14.22
CA TYR A 107 -13.99 -4.73 15.21
C TYR A 107 -15.36 -4.60 15.89
N GLU A 108 -15.98 -3.43 15.82
CA GLU A 108 -17.31 -3.16 16.39
C GLU A 108 -18.47 -3.51 15.43
N ARG A 109 -18.19 -4.15 14.29
CA ARG A 109 -19.17 -4.70 13.33
C ARG A 109 -18.92 -6.17 13.07
#